data_AF-A0A9D6R997-F1
#
_entry.id   AF-A0A9D6R997-F1
#
_cell.length_a   1.000
_cell.length_b   1.000
_cell.length_c   1.000
_cell.angle_alpha   90.00
_cell.angle_beta   90.00
_cell.angle_gamma   90.00
#
_symmetry.space_group_name_H-M   'P 1'
#
loop_
_entity.id
_entity.type
_entity.pdbx_description
1 polymer ?
#
loop_
_entity_poly.entity_id
_entity_poly.type
_entity_poly.pdbx_seq_one_letter_code
_entity_poly.pdbx_strand_id
1 'polypeptide(L)'
;MDRHWLLTNTCYGTWLPGSERGFVGRVWEHRPLEPAEKRRVVHNDPGTPCDENMPALQRQSRDLMKGSPIMLSLTHAETLLAQFQETASYRKWTIRAVAIMFNHFHIVVAVPGDPNPSKVLGDFKA
;
A
#
# COMPACT_ATOMS: atom_id res chain seq x y z
N MET A 1 -9.26 -10.32 20.86
CA MET A 1 -8.47 -10.13 19.64
C MET A 1 -7.03 -10.07 20.04
N ASP A 2 -6.21 -10.92 19.42
CA ASP A 2 -4.86 -11.29 19.84
C ASP A 2 -3.79 -10.76 18.88
N ARG A 3 -4.14 -10.54 17.61
CA ARG A 3 -3.23 -9.92 16.63
C ARG A 3 -3.68 -8.52 16.26
N HIS A 4 -2.70 -7.62 16.13
CA HIS A 4 -2.90 -6.24 15.69
C HIS A 4 -2.04 -5.98 14.45
N TRP A 5 -2.63 -5.34 13.45
CA TRP A 5 -1.96 -4.96 12.22
C TRP A 5 -2.03 -3.46 12.02
N LEU A 6 -0.90 -2.86 11.63
CA LEU A 6 -0.88 -1.55 10.99
C LEU A 6 -0.91 -1.77 9.48
N LEU A 7 -2.04 -1.44 8.87
CA LEU A 7 -2.25 -1.54 7.44
C LEU A 7 -2.08 -0.17 6.80
N THR A 8 -1.40 -0.14 5.66
CA THR A 8 -1.18 1.09 4.88
C THR A 8 -1.58 0.82 3.43
N ASN A 9 -2.29 1.76 2.81
CA ASN A 9 -2.61 1.70 1.39
C ASN A 9 -2.50 3.06 0.71
N THR A 10 -1.75 3.11 -0.38
CA THR A 10 -1.61 4.31 -1.22
C THR A 10 -2.59 4.23 -2.38
N CYS A 11 -3.31 5.32 -2.64
CA CYS A 11 -4.29 5.38 -3.71
C CYS A 11 -3.62 5.24 -5.08
N TYR A 12 -4.37 4.68 -6.04
CA TYR A 12 -3.90 4.42 -7.39
C TYR A 12 -3.28 5.68 -8.03
N GLY A 13 -2.11 5.53 -8.66
CA GLY A 13 -1.43 6.60 -9.39
C GLY A 13 -0.74 7.67 -8.53
N THR A 14 -0.74 7.54 -7.20
CA THR A 14 -0.17 8.57 -6.28
C THR A 14 1.25 8.26 -5.79
N TRP A 15 1.72 7.04 -5.99
CA TRP A 15 3.10 6.61 -5.70
C TRP A 15 3.62 5.75 -6.85
N LEU A 16 4.20 6.41 -7.86
CA LEU A 16 4.76 5.76 -9.04
C LEU A 16 6.26 5.44 -8.84
N PRO A 17 6.80 4.44 -9.54
CA PRO A 17 8.24 4.23 -9.63
C PRO A 17 8.95 5.50 -10.06
N GLY A 18 9.96 5.94 -9.32
CA GLY A 18 10.60 7.24 -9.58
C GLY A 18 10.07 8.44 -8.79
N SER A 19 9.17 8.23 -7.82
CA SER A 19 8.89 9.26 -6.81
C SER A 19 10.17 9.61 -6.03
N GLU A 20 10.35 10.89 -5.68
CA GLU A 20 11.47 11.33 -4.82
C GLU A 20 11.49 10.67 -3.44
N ARG A 21 10.34 10.15 -3.00
CA ARG A 21 10.18 9.36 -1.76
C ARG A 21 10.80 7.95 -1.85
N GLY A 22 11.42 7.61 -2.98
CA GLY A 22 11.74 6.24 -3.38
C GLY A 22 10.50 5.46 -3.78
N PHE A 23 10.66 4.20 -4.14
CA PHE A 23 9.54 3.30 -4.42
C PHE A 23 9.89 1.83 -4.16
N VAL A 24 8.87 0.97 -4.15
CA VAL A 24 9.04 -0.49 -4.14
C VAL A 24 8.41 -1.01 -5.43
N GLY A 25 9.20 -1.70 -6.24
CA GLY A 25 8.74 -2.24 -7.52
C GLY A 25 9.64 -3.33 -8.07
N ARG A 26 9.28 -3.88 -9.23
CA ARG A 26 10.13 -4.84 -9.95
C ARG A 26 11.17 -4.09 -10.77
N VAL A 27 12.40 -4.00 -10.27
CA VAL A 27 13.53 -3.35 -10.94
C VAL A 27 14.49 -4.39 -11.51
N TRP A 28 15.38 -3.96 -12.41
CA TRP A 28 16.45 -4.79 -12.99
C TRP A 28 17.75 -4.71 -12.20
N GLU A 29 17.88 -3.68 -11.38
CA GLU A 29 19.09 -3.40 -10.62
C GLU A 29 19.13 -4.27 -9.37
N HIS A 30 20.28 -4.91 -9.15
CA HIS A 30 20.58 -5.68 -7.95
C HIS A 30 21.35 -4.81 -6.96
N ARG A 31 21.11 -4.99 -5.67
CA ARG A 31 22.02 -4.45 -4.64
C ARG A 31 23.33 -5.25 -4.62
N PRO A 32 24.45 -4.69 -4.15
CA PRO A 32 25.77 -5.35 -4.18
C PRO A 32 25.83 -6.74 -3.51
N LEU A 33 24.89 -7.05 -2.62
CA LEU A 33 24.81 -8.33 -1.90
C LEU A 33 23.77 -9.30 -2.47
N GLU A 34 23.10 -8.94 -3.58
CA GLU A 34 22.01 -9.73 -4.13
C GLU A 34 22.46 -10.71 -5.22
N PRO A 35 21.85 -11.91 -5.29
CA PRO A 35 22.17 -12.89 -6.33
C PRO A 35 21.79 -12.37 -7.73
N ALA A 36 22.74 -12.43 -8.66
CA ALA A 36 22.57 -12.00 -10.06
C ALA A 36 21.64 -12.92 -10.90
N GLU A 37 21.17 -14.02 -10.32
CA GLU A 37 20.40 -15.06 -11.01
C GLU A 37 18.99 -14.59 -11.41
N LYS A 38 18.44 -13.58 -10.73
CA LYS A 38 17.09 -13.09 -10.97
C LYS A 38 17.09 -11.93 -11.95
N ARG A 39 16.40 -12.09 -13.07
CA ARG A 39 16.25 -11.03 -14.09
C ARG A 39 15.61 -9.73 -13.56
N ARG A 40 14.74 -9.81 -12.55
CA ARG A 40 14.15 -8.65 -11.87
C ARG A 40 14.04 -8.94 -10.37
N VAL A 41 14.28 -7.93 -9.54
CA VAL A 41 14.22 -8.02 -8.08
C VAL A 41 13.20 -7.02 -7.52
N VAL A 42 12.76 -7.26 -6.28
CA VAL A 42 11.86 -6.37 -5.53
C VAL A 42 12.49 -6.14 -4.17
N HIS A 43 12.80 -4.88 -3.86
CA HIS A 43 13.36 -4.49 -2.57
C HIS A 43 12.24 -4.05 -1.63
N ASN A 44 11.68 -4.98 -0.85
CA ASN A 44 10.55 -4.71 0.06
C ASN A 44 10.79 -5.18 1.50
N ASP A 45 12.03 -5.48 1.86
CA ASP A 45 12.37 -5.91 3.21
C ASP A 45 12.33 -4.72 4.18
N PRO A 46 11.60 -4.84 5.32
CA PRO A 46 11.50 -3.78 6.31
C PRO A 46 12.88 -3.33 6.83
N GLY A 47 13.05 -2.01 6.99
CA GLY A 47 14.29 -1.42 7.49
C GLY A 47 15.40 -1.31 6.44
N THR A 48 15.19 -1.82 5.23
CA THR A 48 16.11 -1.59 4.10
C THR A 48 15.67 -0.37 3.29
N PRO A 49 16.59 0.30 2.55
CA PRO A 49 16.22 1.41 1.68
C PRO A 49 15.17 1.00 0.64
N CYS A 50 14.40 1.95 0.13
CA CYS A 50 13.60 1.78 -1.09
C CYS A 50 14.48 1.98 -2.34
N ASP A 51 13.96 1.62 -3.52
CA ASP A 51 14.60 1.99 -4.78
C ASP A 51 14.56 3.50 -4.99
N GLU A 52 15.65 4.06 -5.51
CA GLU A 52 15.79 5.49 -5.79
C GLU A 52 14.95 5.94 -7.00
N ASN A 53 15.02 7.22 -7.34
CA ASN A 53 14.21 7.75 -8.41
C ASN A 53 14.64 7.21 -9.79
N MET A 54 13.73 6.54 -10.50
CA MET A 54 13.90 6.12 -11.90
C MET A 54 12.95 6.92 -12.83
N PRO A 55 13.34 8.12 -13.33
CA PRO A 55 12.43 9.00 -14.08
C PRO A 55 11.86 8.38 -15.36
N ALA A 56 12.63 7.54 -16.05
CA ALA A 56 12.15 6.84 -17.24
C ALA A 56 11.00 5.87 -16.92
N LEU A 57 11.14 5.11 -15.83
CA LEU A 57 10.11 4.19 -15.36
C LEU A 57 8.89 4.93 -14.81
N GLN A 58 9.10 6.12 -14.21
CA GLN A 58 8.00 7.00 -13.78
C GLN A 58 7.14 7.46 -14.95
N ARG A 59 7.77 7.97 -16.01
CA ARG A 59 7.07 8.42 -17.23
C ARG A 59 6.31 7.27 -17.87
N GLN A 60 6.97 6.13 -18.07
CA GLN A 60 6.32 4.95 -18.63
C GLN A 60 5.13 4.48 -17.77
N SER A 61 5.29 4.46 -16.45
CA SER A 61 4.19 4.06 -15.56
C SER A 61 3.01 5.01 -15.65
N ARG A 62 3.27 6.32 -15.79
CA ARG A 62 2.25 7.34 -15.98
C ARG A 62 1.52 7.19 -17.31
N ASP A 63 2.24 6.91 -18.40
CA ASP A 63 1.66 6.71 -19.73
C ASP A 63 0.78 5.44 -19.80
N LEU A 64 1.10 4.43 -18.99
CA LEU A 64 0.33 3.19 -18.87
C LEU A 64 -0.88 3.29 -17.94
N MET A 65 -1.07 4.42 -17.24
CA MET A 65 -2.20 4.57 -16.34
C MET A 65 -3.52 4.58 -17.12
N LYS A 66 -4.50 3.80 -16.66
CA LYS A 66 -5.84 3.72 -17.25
C LYS A 66 -6.76 4.89 -16.88
N GLY A 67 -6.31 5.81 -16.04
CA GLY A 67 -7.09 6.91 -15.51
C GLY A 67 -6.25 7.78 -14.59
N SER A 68 -6.80 8.93 -14.20
CA SER A 68 -6.13 9.88 -13.31
C SER A 68 -5.81 9.27 -11.94
N PRO A 69 -4.79 9.78 -11.23
CA PRO A 69 -4.56 9.42 -9.82
C PRO A 69 -5.82 9.59 -8.98
N ILE A 70 -6.08 8.65 -8.09
CA ILE A 70 -7.21 8.72 -7.16
C ILE A 70 -6.80 9.63 -5.99
N MET A 71 -7.54 10.72 -5.84
CA MET A 71 -7.39 11.66 -4.72
C MET A 71 -8.66 11.64 -3.87
N LEU A 72 -8.50 11.49 -2.57
CA LEU A 72 -9.59 11.41 -1.60
C LEU A 72 -9.98 12.82 -1.15
N SER A 73 -11.26 13.15 -1.31
CA SER A 73 -11.88 14.32 -0.69
C SER A 73 -12.39 13.96 0.71
N LEU A 74 -12.89 14.96 1.46
CA LEU A 74 -13.56 14.71 2.73
C LEU A 74 -14.74 13.74 2.57
N THR A 75 -15.59 13.95 1.55
CA THR A 75 -16.72 13.05 1.26
C THR A 75 -16.27 11.63 0.94
N HIS A 76 -15.15 11.46 0.21
CA HIS A 76 -14.58 10.12 0.01
C HIS A 76 -14.13 9.50 1.33
N ALA A 77 -13.50 10.28 2.21
CA ALA A 77 -13.02 9.80 3.50
C ALA A 77 -14.15 9.38 4.44
N GLU A 78 -15.25 10.12 4.48
CA GLU A 78 -16.45 9.77 5.26
C GLU A 78 -17.07 8.45 4.79
N THR A 79 -17.24 8.29 3.47
CA THR A 79 -17.74 7.05 2.86
C THR A 79 -16.81 5.87 3.14
N LEU A 80 -15.49 6.06 2.99
CA LEU A 80 -14.51 5.01 3.28
C LEU A 80 -14.52 4.61 4.76
N LEU A 81 -14.61 5.57 5.68
CA LEU A 81 -14.65 5.27 7.12
C LEU A 81 -15.88 4.42 7.46
N ALA A 82 -17.05 4.77 6.94
CA ALA A 82 -18.28 3.99 7.13
C ALA A 82 -18.11 2.57 6.58
N GLN A 83 -17.55 2.43 5.37
CA GLN A 83 -17.29 1.12 4.77
C GLN A 83 -16.29 0.29 5.59
N PHE A 84 -15.21 0.90 6.09
CA PHE A 84 -14.24 0.20 6.94
C PHE A 84 -14.88 -0.32 8.23
N GLN A 85 -15.73 0.49 8.86
CA GLN A 85 -16.46 0.07 10.06
C GLN A 85 -17.43 -1.08 9.76
N GLU A 86 -18.13 -1.05 8.64
CA GLU A 86 -19.01 -2.14 8.19
C GLU A 86 -18.21 -3.43 7.95
N THR A 87 -17.13 -3.36 7.17
CA THR A 87 -16.25 -4.52 6.90
C THR A 87 -15.72 -5.11 8.19
N ALA A 88 -15.22 -4.28 9.11
CA ALA A 88 -14.72 -4.75 10.40
C ALA A 88 -15.82 -5.40 11.24
N SER A 89 -17.02 -4.81 11.28
CA SER A 89 -18.17 -5.38 11.99
C SER A 89 -18.55 -6.75 11.43
N TYR A 90 -18.69 -6.86 10.11
CA TYR A 90 -19.02 -8.11 9.43
C TYR A 90 -17.97 -9.20 9.67
N ARG A 91 -16.67 -8.84 9.64
CA ARG A 91 -15.55 -9.75 9.88
C ARG A 91 -15.29 -10.02 11.37
N LYS A 92 -16.04 -9.38 12.28
CA LYS A 92 -15.81 -9.43 13.73
C LYS A 92 -14.39 -8.99 14.11
N TRP A 93 -13.91 -7.93 13.48
CA TRP A 93 -12.65 -7.25 13.76
C TRP A 93 -12.90 -5.96 14.53
N THR A 94 -11.86 -5.42 15.16
CA THR A 94 -11.97 -4.14 15.87
C THR A 94 -10.97 -3.16 15.32
N ILE A 95 -11.48 -2.10 14.71
CA ILE A 95 -10.68 -0.94 14.33
C ILE A 95 -10.28 -0.20 15.61
N ARG A 96 -8.97 0.01 15.78
CA ARG A 96 -8.39 0.79 16.89
C ARG A 96 -8.15 2.24 16.50
N ALA A 97 -7.71 2.46 15.26
CA ALA A 97 -7.47 3.78 14.70
C ALA A 97 -7.59 3.74 13.18
N VAL A 98 -8.03 4.85 12.60
CA VAL A 98 -8.05 5.08 11.16
C VAL A 98 -7.51 6.49 10.90
N ALA A 99 -6.64 6.61 9.91
CA ALA A 99 -6.25 7.89 9.35
C ALA A 99 -6.48 7.81 7.84
N ILE A 100 -7.27 8.73 7.29
CA ILE A 100 -7.51 8.83 5.84
C ILE A 100 -6.95 10.15 5.37
N MET A 101 -6.02 10.08 4.43
CA MET A 101 -5.31 11.21 3.87
C MET A 101 -5.76 11.37 2.42
N PHE A 102 -5.46 12.51 1.82
CA PHE A 102 -5.90 12.84 0.46
C PHE A 102 -5.39 11.87 -0.64
N ASN A 103 -4.41 11.01 -0.36
CA ASN A 103 -3.80 10.08 -1.32
C ASN A 103 -3.45 8.69 -0.75
N HIS A 104 -3.78 8.42 0.51
CA HIS A 104 -3.53 7.12 1.16
C HIS A 104 -4.37 6.99 2.44
N PHE A 105 -4.38 5.81 3.05
CA PHE A 105 -4.96 5.60 4.37
C PHE A 105 -4.11 4.64 5.22
N HIS A 106 -4.30 4.74 6.53
CA HIS A 106 -3.77 3.82 7.53
C HIS A 106 -4.91 3.29 8.41
N ILE A 107 -4.85 2.00 8.75
CA ILE A 107 -5.79 1.36 9.69
C ILE A 107 -4.99 0.55 10.69
N VAL A 108 -5.22 0.79 11.97
CA VAL A 108 -4.81 -0.14 13.04
C VAL A 108 -6.02 -1.02 13.36
N VAL A 109 -5.92 -2.31 13.06
CA VAL A 109 -7.02 -3.27 13.26
C VAL A 109 -6.56 -4.42 14.13
N ALA A 110 -7.40 -4.79 15.09
CA ALA A 110 -7.28 -6.02 15.85
C ALA A 110 -8.12 -7.10 15.16
N VAL A 111 -7.56 -8.31 15.03
CA VAL A 111 -8.20 -9.46 14.38
C VAL A 111 -8.04 -10.71 15.26
N PRO A 112 -8.92 -11.72 15.13
CA PRO A 112 -8.74 -13.01 15.79
C PRO A 112 -7.70 -13.89 15.06
N GLY A 113 -6.82 -14.53 15.81
CA GLY A 113 -5.73 -15.35 15.28
C GLY A 113 -4.67 -14.54 14.55
N ASP A 114 -3.92 -15.18 13.64
CA ASP A 114 -2.88 -14.52 12.83
C ASP A 114 -3.13 -14.71 11.32
N PRO A 115 -4.19 -14.10 10.76
CA PRO A 115 -4.48 -14.22 9.34
C PRO A 115 -3.40 -13.50 8.52
N ASN A 116 -3.19 -13.98 7.29
CA ASN A 116 -2.28 -13.34 6.35
C ASN A 116 -2.64 -11.84 6.18
N PRO A 117 -1.71 -10.90 6.44
CA PRO A 117 -2.01 -9.46 6.44
C PRO A 117 -2.48 -8.94 5.07
N SER A 118 -2.05 -9.56 3.98
CA SER A 118 -2.52 -9.19 2.63
C SER A 118 -4.00 -9.51 2.43
N LYS A 119 -4.54 -10.54 3.10
CA LYS A 119 -5.98 -10.82 3.08
C LYS A 119 -6.76 -9.79 3.90
N VAL A 120 -6.25 -9.43 5.08
CA VAL A 120 -6.87 -8.40 5.94
C VAL A 120 -6.94 -7.06 5.20
N LEU A 121 -5.83 -6.63 4.58
CA LEU A 121 -5.82 -5.43 3.75
C LEU A 121 -6.72 -5.57 2.51
N GLY A 122 -6.78 -6.74 1.90
CA GLY A 122 -7.65 -7.03 0.76
C GLY A 122 -9.12 -6.80 1.08
N ASP A 123 -9.59 -7.26 2.25
CA ASP A 123 -10.98 -7.06 2.69
C ASP A 123 -11.33 -5.59 2.90
N PHE A 124 -10.40 -4.74 3.36
CA PHE A 124 -10.63 -3.29 3.46
C PHE A 124 -10.58 -2.56 2.13
N LYS A 125 -10.05 -3.18 1.06
CA LYS A 125 -9.92 -2.57 -0.27
C LYS A 125 -11.05 -2.92 -1.24
N ALA A 126 -11.77 -4.01 -0.98
CA ALA A 126 -12.86 -4.50 -1.81
C ALA A 126 -14.12 -3.63 -1.62
#